data_AF-A0A7H4M9S9-F1
#
_entry.id   AF-A0A7H4M9S9-F1
#
_cell.length_a   1.000
_cell.length_b   1.000
_cell.length_c   1.000
_cell.angle_alpha   90.00
_cell.angle_beta   90.00
_cell.angle_gamma   90.00
#
_symmetry.space_group_name_H-M   'P 1'
#
loop_
_entity.id
_entity.type
_entity.pdbx_description
1 polymer ?
#
loop_
_entity_poly.entity_id
_entity_poly.type
_entity_poly.pdbx_seq_one_letter_code
_entity_poly.pdbx_strand_id
1 'polypeptide(L)'
;MKKINLSFSFTRWIGVVIKEIHELRRDKVSISMVLLTPIFQLIILGYAINMDPHNLPTALLNYDTERMSHIFVTEAQNTGYFSMIPVDSEEAAQKAFVRGDVTFIVTIPEGFTAQDAAWRKASAVNFRGMPSIR
;
A
#
# COMPACT_ATOMS: atom_id res chain seq x y z
N MET A 1 58.95 -9.63 -10.89
CA MET A 1 57.70 -8.85 -10.74
C MET A 1 57.87 -7.48 -11.38
N LYS A 2 57.16 -7.20 -12.50
CA LYS A 2 57.24 -5.93 -13.24
C LYS A 2 56.26 -4.94 -12.59
N LYS A 3 56.76 -3.92 -11.89
CA LYS A 3 55.92 -2.84 -11.34
C LYS A 3 55.43 -1.98 -12.51
N ILE A 4 54.14 -2.05 -12.82
CA ILE A 4 53.50 -1.19 -13.81
C ILE A 4 53.22 0.15 -13.11
N ASN A 5 53.94 1.20 -13.47
CA ASN A 5 53.62 2.56 -13.02
C ASN A 5 52.52 3.11 -13.95
N LEU A 6 51.26 3.08 -13.49
CA LEU A 6 50.18 3.83 -14.12
C LEU A 6 50.34 5.32 -13.73
N SER A 7 51.07 6.09 -14.52
CA SER A 7 51.01 7.55 -14.39
C SER A 7 49.65 8.02 -14.94
N PHE A 8 48.79 8.52 -14.04
CA PHE A 8 47.49 9.06 -14.43
C PHE A 8 47.68 10.47 -15.01
N SER A 9 47.33 10.64 -16.29
CA SER A 9 47.38 11.95 -16.96
C SER A 9 45.99 12.58 -16.94
N PHE A 10 45.82 13.61 -16.10
CA PHE A 10 44.56 14.34 -15.93
C PHE A 10 44.10 15.02 -17.23
N THR A 11 45.05 15.56 -18.01
CA THR A 11 44.78 16.16 -19.34
C THR A 11 44.19 15.14 -20.32
N ARG A 12 44.71 13.91 -20.33
CA ARG A 12 44.19 12.85 -21.20
C ARG A 12 42.81 12.39 -20.75
N TRP A 13 42.57 12.30 -19.44
CA TRP A 13 41.26 11.93 -18.89
C TRP A 13 40.19 12.96 -19.25
N ILE A 14 40.48 14.25 -19.08
CA ILE A 14 39.55 15.34 -19.49
C ILE A 14 39.28 15.29 -21.00
N GLY A 15 40.29 15.03 -21.83
CA GLY A 15 40.11 14.88 -23.27
C GLY A 15 39.13 13.77 -23.63
N VAL A 16 39.18 12.63 -22.93
CA VAL A 16 38.22 11.52 -23.10
C VAL A 16 36.84 11.93 -22.63
N VAL A 17 36.71 12.56 -21.45
CA VAL A 17 35.42 13.01 -20.92
C VAL A 17 34.72 13.99 -21.87
N ILE A 18 35.45 14.96 -22.42
CA ILE A 18 34.89 15.93 -23.38
C ILE A 18 34.42 15.22 -24.65
N LYS A 19 35.17 14.22 -25.13
CA LYS A 19 34.80 13.41 -26.29
C LYS A 19 33.50 12.64 -26.02
N GLU A 20 33.41 11.93 -24.91
CA GLU A 20 32.23 11.14 -24.52
C GLU A 20 31.01 12.05 -24.33
N ILE A 21 31.15 13.22 -23.70
CA ILE A 21 30.04 14.18 -23.56
C ILE A 21 29.55 14.65 -24.94
N HIS A 22 30.46 14.87 -25.89
CA HIS A 22 30.07 15.25 -27.24
C HIS A 22 29.32 14.14 -27.98
N GLU A 23 29.75 12.88 -27.80
CA GLU A 23 29.09 11.70 -28.37
C GLU A 23 27.70 11.50 -27.75
N LEU A 24 27.58 11.61 -26.43
CA LEU A 24 26.31 11.53 -25.70
C LEU A 24 25.33 12.63 -26.14
N ARG A 25 25.79 13.87 -26.37
CA ARG A 25 24.92 14.97 -26.84
C ARG A 25 24.36 14.74 -28.24
N ARG A 26 25.07 14.01 -29.10
CA ARG A 26 24.61 13.69 -30.46
C ARG A 26 23.72 12.46 -30.50
N ASP A 27 23.85 11.56 -29.53
CA ASP A 27 22.96 10.42 -29.35
C ASP A 27 21.64 10.83 -28.67
N LYS A 28 20.74 11.37 -29.49
CA LYS A 28 19.40 11.80 -29.07
C LYS A 28 18.57 10.65 -28.50
N VAL A 29 18.79 9.41 -28.97
CA VAL A 29 18.00 8.25 -28.52
C VAL A 29 18.36 7.90 -27.09
N SER A 30 19.65 7.84 -26.76
CA SER A 30 20.11 7.61 -25.39
C SER A 30 19.66 8.71 -24.43
N ILE A 31 19.74 9.98 -24.84
CA ILE A 31 19.23 11.10 -24.03
C ILE A 31 17.73 10.97 -23.81
N SER A 32 16.96 10.65 -24.85
CA SER A 32 15.53 10.44 -24.75
C SER A 32 15.22 9.29 -23.80
N MET A 33 15.91 8.15 -23.84
CA MET A 33 15.64 7.04 -22.91
C MET A 33 15.88 7.41 -21.45
N VAL A 34 16.98 8.11 -21.16
CA VAL A 34 17.33 8.54 -19.79
C VAL A 34 16.31 9.52 -19.22
N LEU A 35 15.69 10.36 -20.06
CA LEU A 35 14.65 11.31 -19.63
C LEU A 35 13.24 10.72 -19.69
N LEU A 36 12.92 9.96 -20.73
CA LEU A 36 11.58 9.46 -21.00
C LEU A 36 11.20 8.35 -20.04
N THR A 37 12.13 7.45 -19.70
CA THR A 37 11.88 6.36 -18.74
C THR A 37 11.39 6.90 -17.38
N PRO A 38 12.10 7.82 -16.70
CA PRO A 38 11.62 8.36 -15.43
C PRO A 38 10.37 9.22 -15.59
N ILE A 39 10.20 9.97 -16.67
CA ILE A 39 8.95 10.71 -16.92
C ILE A 39 7.76 9.75 -17.03
N PHE A 40 7.90 8.67 -17.79
CA PHE A 40 6.86 7.65 -17.93
C PHE A 40 6.58 6.95 -16.60
N GLN A 41 7.62 6.67 -15.81
CA GLN A 41 7.48 6.16 -14.45
C GLN A 41 6.70 7.13 -13.55
N LEU A 42 6.97 8.43 -13.61
CA LEU A 42 6.23 9.44 -12.86
C LEU A 42 4.77 9.56 -13.31
N ILE A 43 4.50 9.42 -14.61
CA ILE A 43 3.13 9.44 -15.15
C ILE A 43 2.35 8.22 -14.64
N ILE A 44 2.91 7.02 -14.78
CA ILE A 44 2.27 5.79 -14.28
C ILE A 44 2.08 5.88 -12.77
N LEU A 45 3.11 6.27 -12.03
CA LEU A 45 3.06 6.37 -10.57
C LEU A 45 2.07 7.46 -10.13
N GLY A 46 2.06 8.61 -10.78
CA GLY A 46 1.10 9.68 -10.51
C GLY A 46 -0.34 9.25 -10.80
N TYR A 47 -0.57 8.48 -11.85
CA TYR A 47 -1.89 7.90 -12.13
C TYR A 47 -2.25 6.80 -11.13
N ALA A 48 -1.30 5.94 -10.75
CA ALA A 48 -1.51 4.86 -9.80
C ALA A 48 -1.76 5.36 -8.38
N ILE A 49 -1.13 6.46 -7.96
CA ILE A 49 -1.38 7.11 -6.66
C ILE A 49 -2.76 7.77 -6.59
N ASN A 50 -3.29 8.23 -7.73
CA ASN A 50 -4.66 8.75 -7.83
C ASN A 50 -5.73 7.64 -7.81
N MET A 51 -5.38 6.37 -7.62
CA MET A 51 -6.32 5.36 -7.12
C MET A 51 -6.67 5.76 -5.69
N ASP A 52 -7.56 6.73 -5.57
CA ASP A 52 -8.05 7.23 -4.30
C ASP A 52 -8.68 6.05 -3.54
N PRO A 53 -8.11 5.61 -2.41
CA PRO A 53 -8.70 4.55 -1.61
C PRO A 53 -9.92 5.06 -0.83
N HIS A 54 -10.31 6.33 -0.98
CA HIS A 54 -11.52 6.88 -0.41
C HIS A 54 -12.78 6.37 -1.16
N ASN A 55 -13.81 6.03 -0.40
CA ASN A 55 -15.08 5.48 -0.90
C ASN A 55 -15.00 4.11 -1.61
N LEU A 56 -14.24 3.16 -1.07
CA LEU A 56 -14.35 1.77 -1.55
C LEU A 56 -15.75 1.23 -1.25
N PRO A 57 -16.60 0.98 -2.28
CA PRO A 57 -17.95 0.49 -2.05
C PRO A 57 -17.87 -0.91 -1.46
N THR A 58 -18.39 -1.08 -0.26
CA THR A 58 -18.22 -2.28 0.54
C THR A 58 -19.58 -2.75 1.02
N ALA A 59 -19.97 -3.97 0.69
CA ALA A 59 -21.18 -4.56 1.22
C ALA A 59 -20.97 -4.94 2.70
N LEU A 60 -21.87 -4.50 3.58
CA LEU A 60 -21.84 -4.79 5.00
C LEU A 60 -22.95 -5.77 5.38
N LEU A 61 -22.56 -6.95 5.87
CA LEU A 61 -23.42 -7.93 6.52
C LEU A 61 -23.12 -7.91 8.01
N ASN A 62 -24.00 -7.30 8.81
CA ASN A 62 -23.84 -7.26 10.25
C ASN A 62 -24.87 -8.15 10.94
N TYR A 63 -24.42 -9.31 11.43
CA TYR A 63 -25.24 -10.21 12.24
C TYR A 63 -25.15 -9.90 13.74
N ASP A 64 -24.21 -9.05 14.18
CA ASP A 64 -24.08 -8.64 15.57
C ASP A 64 -24.88 -7.36 15.87
N THR A 65 -25.88 -7.49 16.74
CA THR A 65 -26.72 -6.37 17.20
C THR A 65 -26.10 -5.55 18.34
N GLU A 66 -24.94 -5.95 18.85
CA GLU A 66 -24.30 -5.26 19.98
C GLU A 66 -23.70 -3.90 19.59
N ARG A 67 -23.67 -2.97 20.55
CA ARG A 67 -23.18 -1.60 20.37
C ARG A 67 -21.75 -1.54 19.82
N MET A 68 -20.89 -2.50 20.18
CA MET A 68 -19.50 -2.52 19.74
C MET A 68 -19.36 -2.78 18.23
N SER A 69 -20.20 -3.64 17.66
CA SER A 69 -20.25 -3.86 16.22
C SER A 69 -20.59 -2.56 15.47
N HIS A 70 -21.60 -1.83 15.96
CA HIS A 70 -21.99 -0.53 15.39
C HIS A 70 -20.90 0.54 15.49
N ILE A 71 -20.17 0.59 16.61
CA ILE A 71 -19.04 1.52 16.77
C ILE A 71 -17.93 1.16 15.77
N PHE A 72 -17.58 -0.12 15.62
CA PHE A 72 -16.57 -0.56 14.68
C PHE A 72 -16.91 -0.17 13.23
N VAL A 73 -18.16 -0.42 12.80
CA VAL A 73 -18.68 -0.04 11.48
C VAL A 73 -18.58 1.48 11.27
N THR A 74 -19.01 2.26 12.26
CA THR A 74 -19.02 3.73 12.19
C THR A 74 -17.61 4.29 12.11
N GLU A 75 -16.68 3.79 12.94
CA GLU A 75 -15.28 4.20 12.91
C GLU A 75 -14.63 3.85 11.57
N ALA A 76 -14.89 2.65 11.04
CA ALA A 76 -14.37 2.24 9.74
C ALA A 76 -14.92 3.09 8.58
N GLN A 77 -16.18 3.52 8.63
CA GLN A 77 -16.74 4.51 7.68
C GLN A 77 -16.10 5.91 7.86
N ASN A 78 -15.88 6.36 9.10
CA ASN A 78 -15.30 7.68 9.41
C ASN A 78 -13.87 7.85 8.87
N THR A 79 -13.13 6.75 8.67
CA THR A 79 -11.81 6.82 8.03
C THR A 79 -11.86 7.31 6.58
N GLY A 80 -13.04 7.30 5.95
CA GLY A 80 -13.24 7.71 4.56
C GLY A 80 -12.78 6.66 3.54
N TYR A 81 -12.19 5.54 3.96
CA TYR A 81 -11.72 4.48 3.08
C TYR A 81 -12.85 3.58 2.59
N PHE A 82 -13.83 3.29 3.45
CA PHE A 82 -14.90 2.35 3.16
C PHE A 82 -16.25 3.06 3.09
N SER A 83 -16.92 2.93 1.94
CA SER A 83 -18.34 3.27 1.82
C SER A 83 -19.14 2.01 2.11
N MET A 84 -19.54 1.81 3.38
CA MET A 84 -20.29 0.62 3.75
C MET A 84 -21.77 0.75 3.36
N ILE A 85 -22.22 -0.16 2.50
CA ILE A 85 -23.58 -0.29 2.01
C ILE A 85 -24.21 -1.49 2.73
N PRO A 86 -25.21 -1.29 3.61
CA PRO A 86 -25.88 -2.40 4.29
C PRO A 86 -26.61 -3.28 3.27
N VAL A 87 -26.48 -4.59 3.43
CA VAL A 87 -27.14 -5.61 2.60
C VAL A 87 -27.80 -6.65 3.49
N ASP A 88 -28.97 -7.12 3.07
CA ASP A 88 -29.82 -7.99 3.89
C ASP A 88 -29.43 -9.47 3.83
N SER A 89 -28.61 -9.88 2.85
CA SER A 89 -28.19 -11.28 2.70
C SER A 89 -26.84 -11.44 1.99
N GLU A 90 -26.18 -12.56 2.27
CA GLU A 90 -24.93 -12.95 1.62
C GLU A 90 -25.09 -13.10 0.10
N GLU A 91 -26.25 -13.57 -0.35
CA GLU A 91 -26.58 -13.69 -1.78
C GLU A 91 -26.70 -12.32 -2.45
N ALA A 92 -27.26 -11.32 -1.75
CA ALA A 92 -27.34 -9.95 -2.25
C ALA A 92 -25.95 -9.30 -2.32
N ALA A 93 -25.12 -9.51 -1.29
CA ALA A 93 -23.73 -9.05 -1.26
C ALA A 93 -22.91 -9.66 -2.42
N GLN A 94 -23.04 -10.97 -2.63
CA GLN A 94 -22.34 -11.68 -3.69
C GLN A 94 -22.79 -11.22 -5.08
N LYS A 95 -24.09 -10.98 -5.28
CA LYS A 95 -24.60 -10.43 -6.55
C LYS A 95 -24.05 -9.04 -6.82
N ALA A 96 -24.01 -8.16 -5.81
CA ALA A 96 -23.45 -6.81 -5.93
C ALA A 96 -21.94 -6.85 -6.24
N PHE A 97 -21.22 -7.80 -5.64
CA PHE A 97 -19.79 -8.00 -5.90
C PHE A 97 -19.52 -8.49 -7.33
N VAL A 98 -20.26 -9.49 -7.80
CA VAL A 98 -20.14 -10.00 -9.18
C VAL A 98 -20.52 -8.95 -10.22
N ARG A 99 -21.50 -8.08 -9.91
CA ARG A 99 -21.90 -6.96 -10.78
C ARG A 99 -20.89 -5.81 -10.78
N GLY A 100 -20.00 -5.77 -9.79
CA GLY A 100 -19.00 -4.71 -9.63
C GLY A 100 -19.54 -3.46 -8.92
N ASP A 101 -20.70 -3.53 -8.28
CA ASP A 101 -21.21 -2.39 -7.47
C ASP A 101 -20.46 -2.23 -6.16
N VAL A 102 -19.91 -3.33 -5.64
CA VAL A 102 -19.07 -3.35 -4.43
C VAL A 102 -17.76 -4.07 -4.72
N THR A 103 -16.68 -3.57 -4.15
CA THR A 103 -15.33 -4.12 -4.29
C THR A 103 -14.98 -5.07 -3.15
N PHE A 104 -15.68 -4.97 -2.02
CA PHE A 104 -15.45 -5.79 -0.83
C PHE A 104 -16.76 -6.21 -0.18
N ILE A 105 -16.72 -7.34 0.53
CA ILE A 105 -17.80 -7.81 1.39
C ILE A 105 -17.21 -7.93 2.80
N VAL A 106 -17.82 -7.24 3.77
CA VAL A 106 -17.46 -7.30 5.19
C VAL A 106 -18.61 -7.97 5.92
N THR A 107 -18.30 -9.09 6.56
CA THR A 107 -19.27 -9.86 7.35
C THR A 107 -18.86 -9.83 8.81
N ILE A 108 -19.72 -9.29 9.66
CA ILE A 108 -19.58 -9.30 11.11
C ILE A 108 -20.44 -10.45 11.66
N PRO A 109 -19.83 -11.53 12.16
CA PRO A 109 -20.56 -12.68 12.69
C PRO A 109 -21.20 -12.37 14.04
N GLU A 110 -22.20 -13.16 14.42
CA GLU A 110 -22.81 -13.09 15.75
C GLU A 110 -21.75 -13.34 16.85
N GLY A 111 -21.81 -12.57 17.93
CA GLY A 111 -20.89 -12.72 19.07
C GLY A 111 -19.49 -12.16 18.83
N PHE A 112 -19.28 -11.35 17.79
CA PHE A 112 -18.05 -10.58 17.55
C PHE A 112 -17.60 -9.84 18.83
N THR A 113 -18.53 -9.15 19.48
CA THR A 113 -18.27 -8.40 20.72
C THR A 113 -17.86 -9.30 21.90
N ALA A 114 -18.43 -10.51 21.98
CA ALA A 114 -18.15 -11.45 23.06
C ALA A 114 -16.75 -12.08 22.95
N GLN A 115 -16.27 -12.33 21.72
CA GLN A 115 -14.92 -12.88 21.48
C GLN A 115 -13.83 -11.87 21.84
N ASP A 116 -13.98 -10.60 21.48
CA ASP A 116 -13.02 -9.55 21.85
C ASP A 116 -12.88 -9.39 23.36
N ALA A 117 -14.01 -9.46 24.09
CA ALA A 117 -14.00 -9.41 25.54
C ALA A 117 -13.28 -10.62 26.18
N ALA A 118 -13.40 -11.81 25.56
CA ALA A 118 -12.70 -13.00 26.01
C ALA A 118 -11.17 -12.89 25.81
N TRP A 119 -10.71 -12.39 24.66
CA TRP A 119 -9.29 -12.15 24.40
C TRP A 119 -8.68 -11.09 25.32
N ARG A 120 -9.38 -9.96 25.53
CA ARG A 120 -8.92 -8.92 26.47
C ARG A 120 -8.78 -9.44 27.89
N LYS A 121 -9.71 -10.29 28.34
CA LYS A 121 -9.63 -10.92 29.67
C LYS A 121 -8.47 -11.91 29.76
N ALA A 122 -8.25 -12.74 28.73
CA ALA A 122 -7.14 -13.70 28.71
C ALA A 122 -5.78 -13.00 28.73
N SER A 123 -5.61 -11.91 27.98
CA SER A 123 -4.38 -11.11 27.98
C SER A 123 -4.16 -10.39 29.31
N ALA A 124 -5.19 -9.74 29.88
CA ALA A 124 -5.07 -9.04 31.15
C ALA A 124 -4.74 -9.97 32.34
N VAL A 125 -5.15 -11.25 32.27
CA VAL A 125 -4.85 -12.25 33.30
C VAL A 125 -3.39 -12.74 33.21
N ASN A 126 -2.76 -12.72 32.03
CA ASN A 126 -1.40 -13.24 31.84
C ASN A 126 -0.28 -12.20 32.13
N PHE A 127 -0.58 -10.90 32.13
CA PHE A 127 0.43 -9.86 32.39
C PHE A 127 0.71 -9.56 33.88
N ARG A 128 0.03 -10.24 34.83
CA ARG A 128 0.24 -10.03 36.28
C ARG A 128 1.35 -10.89 36.90
N GLY A 129 2.03 -11.73 36.10
CA GLY A 129 3.01 -12.71 36.57
C GLY A 129 4.42 -12.63 35.98
N MET A 130 4.78 -11.62 35.19
CA MET A 130 6.13 -11.56 34.59
C MET A 130 7.18 -11.08 35.61
N PRO A 131 8.24 -11.85 35.91
CA PRO A 131 9.37 -11.35 36.67
C PRO A 131 10.15 -10.35 35.81
N SER A 132 10.49 -9.20 36.40
CA SER A 132 11.32 -8.19 35.76
C SER A 132 12.70 -8.78 35.49
N ILE A 133 13.03 -9.04 34.23
CA ILE A 133 14.38 -9.40 33.83
C ILE A 133 15.21 -8.12 33.94
N ARG A 134 16.11 -8.12 34.91
CA ARG A 134 17.09 -7.06 35.17
C ARG A 134 18.33 -7.26 34.32
#